data_AF-A0A956M516-F1
#
_entry.id   AF-A0A956M516-F1
#
_cell.length_a   1.000
_cell.length_b   1.000
_cell.length_c   1.000
_cell.angle_alpha   90.00
_cell.angle_beta   90.00
_cell.angle_gamma   90.00
#
_symmetry.space_group_name_H-M   'P 1'
#
loop_
_entity.id
_entity.type
_entity.pdbx_description
1 polymer ?
#
loop_
_entity_poly.entity_id
_entity_poly.type
_entity_poly.pdbx_seq_one_letter_code
_entity_poly.pdbx_strand_id
1 'polypeptide(L)'
;MDRREFMAKAGILATWASIPITISACGSDDKTTNPGDGGSTTDNVPGVVTGGGHSHSVTLTGAQIDADQAVTLTLTGSGHTHTVALTAQEVGDIGDGMQVVKTSSTDEGHNHTVTFNPTPAAHDVDGSVTGGGHPHSVTLTGVQIDAGGAVVLTLTGSGHTHTCSLTADQVGMIGAGQTVETRSSVDSGHDHGVAFN
;
A
#
# COMPACT_ATOMS: atom_id res chain seq x y z
N MET A 1 -7.65 -34.84 24.67
CA MET A 1 -8.96 -34.17 24.76
C MET A 1 -9.15 -33.41 23.46
N ASP A 2 -10.13 -33.81 22.66
CA ASP A 2 -10.35 -33.27 21.32
C ASP A 2 -11.38 -32.14 21.34
N ARG A 3 -11.25 -31.17 20.40
CA ARG A 3 -12.04 -29.92 20.35
C ARG A 3 -13.57 -30.11 20.39
N ARG A 4 -14.07 -31.31 20.10
CA ARG A 4 -15.51 -31.64 20.11
C ARG A 4 -16.07 -31.92 21.50
N GLU A 5 -15.21 -32.15 22.50
CA GLU A 5 -15.63 -32.43 23.88
C GLU A 5 -15.86 -31.15 24.72
N PHE A 6 -15.28 -30.02 24.29
CA PHE A 6 -15.40 -28.74 25.01
C PHE A 6 -16.76 -28.05 24.79
N MET A 7 -17.37 -28.24 23.61
CA MET A 7 -18.66 -27.60 23.26
C MET A 7 -19.88 -28.32 23.85
N ALA A 8 -19.74 -29.57 24.28
CA ALA A 8 -20.83 -30.32 24.91
C ALA A 8 -21.09 -29.90 26.37
N LYS A 9 -20.18 -29.16 27.02
CA LYS A 9 -20.27 -28.82 28.44
C LYS A 9 -20.73 -27.38 28.74
N ALA A 10 -20.95 -26.57 27.71
CA ALA A 10 -21.34 -25.15 27.86
C ALA A 10 -22.85 -24.88 27.64
N GLY A 11 -23.67 -25.92 27.52
CA GLY A 11 -25.12 -25.78 27.42
C GLY A 11 -25.80 -26.53 28.54
N ILE A 12 -26.24 -25.81 29.59
CA ILE A 12 -27.43 -26.08 30.40
C ILE A 12 -27.54 -25.05 31.56
N LEU A 13 -28.71 -24.40 31.63
CA LEU A 13 -29.35 -23.75 32.79
C LEU A 13 -28.85 -22.38 33.29
N ALA A 14 -29.56 -21.32 32.87
CA ALA A 14 -29.98 -20.23 33.77
C ALA A 14 -31.21 -19.49 33.17
N THR A 15 -32.38 -20.11 33.33
CA THR A 15 -33.66 -19.41 33.31
C THR A 15 -33.74 -18.50 34.57
N TRP A 16 -34.57 -17.45 34.51
CA TRP A 16 -35.02 -16.54 35.60
C TRP A 16 -34.29 -15.20 35.78
N ALA A 17 -34.81 -14.16 35.11
CA ALA A 17 -35.36 -12.92 35.69
C ALA A 17 -35.20 -11.75 34.71
N SER A 18 -36.23 -11.47 33.91
CA SER A 18 -36.29 -10.31 33.04
C SER A 18 -36.55 -9.05 33.86
N ILE A 19 -35.49 -8.31 34.19
CA ILE A 19 -35.57 -6.90 34.57
C ILE A 19 -35.64 -6.10 33.27
N PRO A 20 -36.70 -5.29 33.02
CA PRO A 20 -36.66 -4.35 31.91
C PRO A 20 -35.65 -3.25 32.26
N ILE A 21 -34.45 -3.32 31.67
CA ILE A 21 -33.53 -2.19 31.63
C ILE A 21 -34.02 -1.27 30.53
N THR A 22 -34.67 -0.16 30.90
CA THR A 22 -34.95 0.95 29.98
C THR A 22 -33.64 1.69 29.70
N ILE A 23 -32.89 1.22 28.71
CA ILE A 23 -31.77 1.99 28.15
C ILE A 23 -32.39 3.05 27.23
N SER A 24 -32.47 4.29 27.72
CA SER A 24 -32.71 5.44 26.85
C SER A 24 -31.39 5.78 26.15
N ALA A 25 -31.12 5.13 25.03
CA ALA A 25 -30.08 5.52 24.09
C ALA A 25 -30.74 6.37 23.00
N CYS A 26 -30.77 7.67 23.23
CA CYS A 26 -31.15 8.68 22.25
C CYS A 26 -29.87 9.22 21.60
N GLY A 27 -29.75 9.14 20.28
CA GLY A 27 -28.74 9.89 19.55
C GLY A 27 -28.29 9.25 18.24
N SER A 28 -29.10 9.46 17.20
CA SER A 28 -28.83 9.44 15.76
C SER A 28 -27.38 9.26 15.29
N ASP A 29 -27.15 8.25 14.46
CA ASP A 29 -26.90 8.42 13.02
C ASP A 29 -26.63 7.05 12.40
N ASP A 30 -27.51 6.63 11.47
CA ASP A 30 -27.29 5.49 10.59
C ASP A 30 -26.05 5.72 9.73
N LYS A 31 -24.89 5.28 10.22
CA LYS A 31 -23.79 4.86 9.36
C LYS A 31 -23.64 3.36 9.54
N THR A 32 -24.11 2.63 8.55
CA THR A 32 -23.78 1.23 8.34
C THR A 32 -22.26 1.10 8.25
N THR A 33 -21.57 0.93 9.38
CA THR A 33 -20.19 0.46 9.40
C THR A 33 -20.25 -1.02 9.03
N ASN A 34 -20.10 -1.26 7.74
CA ASN A 34 -19.83 -2.60 7.23
C ASN A 34 -18.56 -3.11 7.95
N PRO A 35 -18.60 -4.23 8.69
CA PRO A 35 -17.41 -4.77 9.31
C PRO A 35 -16.59 -5.45 8.21
N GLY A 36 -15.67 -4.70 7.61
CA GLY A 36 -14.81 -5.21 6.54
C GLY A 36 -14.25 -4.11 5.67
N ASP A 37 -13.45 -3.23 6.25
CA ASP A 37 -12.44 -2.52 5.47
C ASP A 37 -11.13 -2.61 6.23
N GLY A 38 -10.49 -3.78 6.11
CA GLY A 38 -9.03 -3.80 6.12
C GLY A 38 -8.59 -3.16 4.82
N GLY A 39 -8.67 -1.83 4.75
CA GLY A 39 -8.34 -1.07 3.56
C GLY A 39 -6.88 -1.31 3.24
N SER A 40 -6.62 -1.91 2.08
CA SER A 40 -5.27 -2.04 1.53
C SER A 40 -4.68 -0.65 1.37
N THR A 41 -3.48 -0.44 1.90
CA THR A 41 -2.72 0.81 1.67
C THR A 41 -2.02 0.79 0.31
N THR A 42 -1.92 -0.39 -0.31
CA THR A 42 -1.30 -0.58 -1.61
C THR A 42 -2.28 -0.27 -2.75
N ASP A 43 -1.78 0.41 -3.78
CA ASP A 43 -2.53 0.72 -4.99
C ASP A 43 -2.76 -0.52 -5.87
N ASN A 44 -3.82 -0.49 -6.69
CA ASN A 44 -4.05 -1.52 -7.69
C ASN A 44 -3.04 -1.40 -8.85
N VAL A 45 -2.51 -2.53 -9.32
CA VAL A 45 -1.55 -2.58 -10.43
C VAL A 45 -2.23 -3.15 -11.69
N PRO A 46 -2.51 -2.32 -12.72
CA PRO A 46 -3.04 -2.81 -13.98
C PRO A 46 -1.98 -3.60 -14.76
N GLY A 47 -2.39 -4.72 -15.37
CA GLY A 47 -1.56 -5.49 -16.28
C GLY A 47 -1.70 -5.01 -17.72
N VAL A 48 -0.57 -4.79 -18.39
CA VAL A 48 -0.53 -4.50 -19.83
C VAL A 48 -0.58 -5.84 -20.59
N VAL A 49 -1.68 -6.08 -21.30
CA VAL A 49 -1.88 -7.32 -22.07
C VAL A 49 -1.54 -7.09 -23.54
N THR A 50 -0.68 -7.93 -24.10
CA THR A 50 -0.24 -7.88 -25.50
C THR A 50 -0.30 -9.26 -26.17
N GLY A 51 -0.38 -9.30 -27.50
CA GLY A 51 -0.56 -10.55 -28.27
C GLY A 51 -2.00 -10.81 -28.70
N GLY A 52 -2.27 -11.92 -29.39
CA GLY A 52 -3.62 -12.42 -29.74
C GLY A 52 -4.45 -11.59 -30.74
N GLY A 53 -4.01 -10.39 -31.14
CA GLY A 53 -4.69 -9.55 -32.13
C GLY A 53 -5.96 -8.85 -31.61
N HIS A 54 -6.22 -8.92 -30.31
CA HIS A 54 -7.31 -8.22 -29.63
C HIS A 54 -6.93 -7.92 -28.16
N SER A 55 -7.81 -7.24 -27.43
CA SER A 55 -7.50 -6.66 -26.13
C SER A 55 -8.19 -7.38 -24.98
N HIS A 56 -7.44 -7.66 -23.91
CA HIS A 56 -7.97 -7.98 -22.59
C HIS A 56 -7.50 -6.96 -21.55
N SER A 57 -8.19 -6.92 -20.42
CA SER A 57 -7.77 -6.22 -19.21
C SER A 57 -7.59 -7.21 -18.06
N VAL A 58 -6.66 -6.87 -17.18
CA VAL A 58 -6.40 -7.58 -15.92
C VAL A 58 -5.81 -6.58 -14.93
N THR A 59 -6.17 -6.73 -13.65
CA THR A 59 -5.67 -5.88 -12.57
C THR A 59 -5.33 -6.77 -11.38
N LEU A 60 -4.13 -6.60 -10.83
CA LEU A 60 -3.78 -7.13 -9.51
C LEU A 60 -4.18 -6.09 -8.47
N THR A 61 -5.02 -6.46 -7.51
CA THR A 61 -5.52 -5.49 -6.53
C THR A 61 -4.52 -5.25 -5.41
N GLY A 62 -4.56 -4.07 -4.80
CA GLY A 62 -3.75 -3.76 -3.60
C GLY A 62 -3.94 -4.80 -2.50
N ALA A 63 -5.19 -5.21 -2.23
CA ALA A 63 -5.47 -6.24 -1.23
C ALA A 63 -4.88 -7.62 -1.57
N GLN A 64 -4.69 -7.94 -2.85
CA GLN A 64 -3.99 -9.15 -3.28
C GLN A 64 -2.49 -9.03 -3.08
N ILE A 65 -1.93 -7.83 -3.25
CA ILE A 65 -0.53 -7.53 -3.00
C ILE A 65 -0.25 -7.60 -1.49
N ASP A 66 -1.05 -6.94 -0.67
CA ASP A 66 -0.95 -6.95 0.80
C ASP A 66 -1.10 -8.36 1.39
N ALA A 67 -1.84 -9.25 0.73
CA ALA A 67 -1.99 -10.63 1.15
C ALA A 67 -0.70 -11.46 0.94
N ASP A 68 0.17 -11.04 0.02
CA ASP A 68 1.43 -11.71 -0.35
C ASP A 68 1.25 -13.23 -0.58
N GLN A 69 0.23 -13.58 -1.36
CA GLN A 69 -0.09 -14.97 -1.72
C GLN A 69 -0.10 -15.17 -3.22
N ALA A 70 0.11 -16.42 -3.64
CA ALA A 70 -0.09 -16.81 -5.03
C ALA A 70 -1.54 -16.52 -5.47
N VAL A 71 -1.68 -15.93 -6.65
CA VAL A 71 -2.95 -15.43 -7.18
C VAL A 71 -3.10 -15.84 -8.64
N THR A 72 -4.30 -16.27 -9.02
CA THR A 72 -4.68 -16.47 -10.42
C THR A 72 -5.65 -15.38 -10.82
N LEU A 73 -5.29 -14.58 -11.83
CA LEU A 73 -6.12 -13.51 -12.36
C LEU A 73 -6.75 -13.92 -13.69
N THR A 74 -7.99 -13.50 -13.90
CA THR A 74 -8.70 -13.70 -15.18
C THR A 74 -8.52 -12.46 -16.06
N LEU A 75 -8.03 -12.68 -17.27
CA LEU A 75 -8.00 -11.69 -18.34
C LEU A 75 -9.38 -11.64 -18.98
N THR A 76 -10.01 -10.48 -18.98
CA THR A 76 -11.37 -10.30 -19.52
C THR A 76 -11.35 -9.39 -20.74
N GLY A 77 -12.07 -9.76 -21.80
CA GLY A 77 -12.12 -8.99 -23.06
C GLY A 77 -12.54 -9.85 -24.25
N SER A 78 -12.93 -9.21 -25.36
CA SER A 78 -13.01 -9.79 -26.71
C SER A 78 -13.73 -11.13 -26.95
N GLY A 79 -14.57 -11.62 -26.02
CA GLY A 79 -15.48 -12.76 -26.25
C GLY A 79 -15.09 -14.06 -25.56
N HIS A 80 -13.87 -14.17 -25.06
CA HIS A 80 -13.39 -15.28 -24.23
C HIS A 80 -12.48 -14.78 -23.10
N THR A 81 -11.96 -15.69 -22.28
CA THR A 81 -11.11 -15.34 -21.15
C THR A 81 -9.83 -16.15 -21.17
N HIS A 82 -8.76 -15.55 -20.67
CA HIS A 82 -7.53 -16.25 -20.30
C HIS A 82 -7.29 -16.12 -18.80
N THR A 83 -6.32 -16.86 -18.29
CA THR A 83 -5.85 -16.75 -16.91
C THR A 83 -4.35 -16.52 -16.86
N VAL A 84 -3.89 -15.82 -15.84
CA VAL A 84 -2.46 -15.68 -15.53
C VAL A 84 -2.25 -16.01 -14.06
N ALA A 85 -1.30 -16.91 -13.78
CA ALA A 85 -0.96 -17.32 -12.43
C ALA A 85 0.32 -16.60 -11.99
N LEU A 86 0.23 -15.88 -10.87
CA LEU A 86 1.34 -15.26 -10.17
C LEU A 86 1.67 -16.10 -8.92
N THR A 87 2.96 -16.37 -8.72
CA THR A 87 3.45 -16.95 -7.46
C THR A 87 3.42 -15.91 -6.34
N ALA A 88 3.51 -16.33 -5.08
CA ALA A 88 3.62 -15.39 -3.95
C ALA A 88 4.82 -14.46 -4.12
N GLN A 89 5.99 -15.01 -4.50
CA GLN A 89 7.18 -14.20 -4.78
C GLN A 89 6.93 -13.15 -5.85
N GLU A 90 6.27 -13.50 -6.96
CA GLU A 90 5.96 -12.55 -8.02
C GLU A 90 4.94 -11.47 -7.58
N VAL A 91 4.04 -11.78 -6.65
CA VAL A 91 3.13 -10.80 -6.05
C VAL A 91 3.91 -9.84 -5.14
N GLY A 92 4.81 -10.35 -4.30
CA GLY A 92 5.75 -9.54 -3.52
C GLY A 92 6.64 -8.67 -4.41
N ASP A 93 7.18 -9.23 -5.49
CA ASP A 93 8.00 -8.49 -6.46
C ASP A 93 7.22 -7.31 -7.07
N ILE A 94 5.93 -7.50 -7.40
CA ILE A 94 5.07 -6.43 -7.90
C ILE A 94 4.78 -5.40 -6.80
N GLY A 95 4.58 -5.82 -5.55
CA GLY A 95 4.43 -4.92 -4.40
C GLY A 95 5.67 -4.06 -4.15
N ASP A 96 6.85 -4.63 -4.36
CA ASP A 96 8.16 -3.97 -4.24
C ASP A 96 8.51 -3.10 -5.47
N GLY A 97 7.58 -2.90 -6.40
CA GLY A 97 7.81 -2.06 -7.59
C GLY A 97 8.60 -2.74 -8.71
N MET A 98 8.85 -4.05 -8.64
CA MET A 98 9.54 -4.77 -9.70
C MET A 98 8.59 -5.19 -10.83
N GLN A 99 9.09 -5.15 -12.06
CA GLN A 99 8.33 -5.60 -13.22
C GLN A 99 8.24 -7.13 -13.26
N VAL A 100 7.02 -7.64 -13.46
CA VAL A 100 6.77 -9.06 -13.69
C VAL A 100 6.10 -9.27 -15.05
N VAL A 101 6.67 -10.17 -15.86
CA VAL A 101 6.15 -10.54 -17.19
C VAL A 101 5.72 -12.00 -17.18
N LYS A 102 4.49 -12.28 -17.59
CA LYS A 102 3.91 -13.63 -17.63
C LYS A 102 3.24 -13.90 -18.95
N THR A 103 3.26 -15.18 -19.34
CA THR A 103 2.39 -15.67 -20.41
C THR A 103 1.08 -16.16 -19.78
N SER A 104 -0.05 -15.78 -20.37
CA SER A 104 -1.36 -16.30 -19.97
C SER A 104 -1.54 -17.76 -20.36
N SER A 105 -2.62 -18.39 -19.90
CA SER A 105 -3.10 -19.66 -20.44
C SER A 105 -3.32 -19.56 -21.96
N THR A 106 -3.22 -20.72 -22.62
CA THR A 106 -3.57 -20.87 -24.02
C THR A 106 -5.01 -21.31 -24.13
N ASP A 107 -5.87 -20.38 -24.50
CA ASP A 107 -7.29 -20.62 -24.71
C ASP A 107 -7.65 -20.22 -26.14
N GLU A 108 -8.57 -20.94 -26.76
CA GLU A 108 -8.98 -20.70 -28.15
C GLU A 108 -7.82 -20.56 -29.15
N GLY A 109 -6.73 -21.31 -28.91
CA GLY A 109 -5.60 -21.42 -29.83
C GLY A 109 -4.56 -20.29 -29.77
N HIS A 110 -4.62 -19.39 -28.78
CA HIS A 110 -3.57 -18.37 -28.58
C HIS A 110 -3.41 -18.01 -27.10
N ASN A 111 -2.39 -17.20 -26.81
CA ASN A 111 -2.10 -16.66 -25.48
C ASN A 111 -1.70 -15.18 -25.58
N HIS A 112 -1.54 -14.57 -24.41
CA HIS A 112 -1.08 -13.20 -24.27
C HIS A 112 0.17 -13.13 -23.40
N THR A 113 0.93 -12.07 -23.61
CA THR A 113 1.94 -11.63 -22.64
C THR A 113 1.31 -10.55 -21.77
N VAL A 114 1.34 -10.76 -20.46
CA VAL A 114 0.88 -9.83 -19.44
C VAL A 114 2.10 -9.27 -18.74
N THR A 115 2.22 -7.95 -18.74
CA THR A 115 3.26 -7.26 -17.99
C THR A 115 2.62 -6.45 -16.88
N PHE A 116 3.00 -6.74 -15.64
CA PHE A 116 2.72 -5.89 -14.49
C PHE A 116 3.88 -4.92 -14.34
N ASN A 117 3.59 -3.64 -14.60
CA ASN A 117 4.48 -2.53 -14.34
C ASN A 117 3.89 -1.76 -13.15
N PRO A 118 4.16 -2.18 -11.91
CA PRO A 118 3.85 -1.31 -10.79
C PRO A 118 4.56 0.02 -11.03
N THR A 119 3.81 1.12 -10.95
CA THR A 119 4.44 2.38 -10.56
C THR A 119 5.00 2.08 -9.19
N PRO A 120 6.31 2.27 -8.94
CA PRO A 120 6.90 1.86 -7.68
C PRO A 120 6.13 2.42 -6.49
N ALA A 121 6.00 1.61 -5.45
CA ALA A 121 5.31 1.96 -4.21
C ALA A 121 6.15 2.97 -3.42
N ALA A 122 6.14 4.23 -3.88
CA ALA A 122 6.51 5.36 -3.07
C ALA A 122 5.75 6.57 -3.59
N HIS A 123 4.62 6.88 -2.95
CA HIS A 123 4.11 8.24 -3.05
C HIS A 123 5.20 9.20 -2.62
N ASP A 124 5.25 10.37 -3.25
CA ASP A 124 6.10 11.46 -2.78
C ASP A 124 5.83 11.69 -1.28
N VAL A 125 6.90 11.71 -0.48
CA VAL A 125 6.82 11.89 0.97
C VAL A 125 7.21 13.33 1.30
N ASP A 126 6.22 14.12 1.70
CA ASP A 126 6.44 15.49 2.16
C ASP A 126 7.09 15.50 3.54
N GLY A 127 8.20 16.22 3.66
CA GLY A 127 8.87 16.44 4.93
C GLY A 127 8.20 17.54 5.74
N SER A 128 7.85 17.26 6.99
CA SER A 128 7.47 18.26 7.97
C SER A 128 8.70 19.05 8.40
N VAL A 129 8.75 20.33 8.04
CA VAL A 129 9.87 21.22 8.39
C VAL A 129 9.51 22.09 9.61
N THR A 130 10.35 22.06 10.63
CA THR A 130 10.18 22.81 11.88
C THR A 130 11.44 23.64 12.21
N GLY A 131 11.30 24.68 13.05
CA GLY A 131 12.40 25.59 13.38
C GLY A 131 12.51 26.80 12.44
N GLY A 132 13.51 27.66 12.65
CA GLY A 132 13.83 28.84 11.82
C GLY A 132 12.84 30.01 11.84
N GLY A 133 11.63 29.84 12.38
CA GLY A 133 10.63 30.91 12.51
C GLY A 133 9.95 31.30 11.19
N HIS A 134 10.17 30.54 10.12
CA HIS A 134 9.54 30.71 8.81
C HIS A 134 9.41 29.35 8.08
N PRO A 135 8.47 29.23 7.11
CA PRO A 135 8.17 27.94 6.49
C PRO A 135 9.17 27.57 5.38
N HIS A 136 9.44 26.27 5.31
CA HIS A 136 10.07 25.61 4.17
C HIS A 136 9.27 24.37 3.79
N SER A 137 9.40 23.95 2.54
CA SER A 137 8.91 22.67 2.02
C SER A 137 10.06 21.82 1.50
N VAL A 138 9.92 20.52 1.68
CA VAL A 138 10.82 19.51 1.12
C VAL A 138 10.00 18.25 0.83
N THR A 139 10.29 17.59 -0.28
CA THR A 139 9.60 16.37 -0.70
C THR A 139 10.67 15.37 -1.14
N LEU A 140 10.60 14.15 -0.62
CA LEU A 140 11.36 13.01 -1.12
C LEU A 140 10.50 12.30 -2.17
N THR A 141 10.95 12.28 -3.42
CA THR A 141 10.10 11.73 -4.49
C THR A 141 10.10 10.22 -4.50
N GLY A 142 9.04 9.63 -5.06
CA GLY A 142 8.96 8.17 -5.24
C GLY A 142 10.19 7.59 -5.94
N VAL A 143 10.61 8.24 -7.04
CA VAL A 143 11.81 7.86 -7.80
C VAL A 143 13.09 7.86 -6.95
N GLN A 144 13.20 8.80 -6.00
CA GLN A 144 14.34 8.86 -5.08
C GLN A 144 14.31 7.73 -4.05
N ILE A 145 13.11 7.33 -3.62
CA ILE A 145 12.90 6.20 -2.72
C ILE A 145 13.27 4.89 -3.41
N ASP A 146 12.80 4.69 -4.65
CA ASP A 146 13.07 3.47 -5.43
C ASP A 146 14.54 3.30 -5.78
N ALA A 147 15.23 4.42 -6.01
CA ALA A 147 16.67 4.39 -6.25
C ALA A 147 17.44 3.80 -5.04
N GLY A 148 16.85 3.80 -3.84
CA GLY A 148 17.39 3.20 -2.63
C GLY A 148 18.74 3.79 -2.20
N GLY A 149 19.11 4.93 -2.77
CA GLY A 149 20.41 5.57 -2.61
C GLY A 149 20.38 6.65 -1.54
N ALA A 150 21.56 7.16 -1.20
CA ALA A 150 21.63 8.40 -0.43
C ALA A 150 21.06 9.57 -1.24
N VAL A 151 20.26 10.43 -0.62
CA VAL A 151 19.58 11.54 -1.27
C VAL A 151 19.91 12.84 -0.55
N VAL A 152 20.22 13.89 -1.31
CA VAL A 152 20.33 15.26 -0.80
C VAL A 152 19.13 16.05 -1.33
N LEU A 153 18.32 16.57 -0.42
CA LEU A 153 17.11 17.31 -0.72
C LEU A 153 17.33 18.80 -0.42
N THR A 154 16.73 19.65 -1.23
CA THR A 154 16.74 21.10 -1.03
C THR A 154 15.45 21.53 -0.34
N LEU A 155 15.57 22.18 0.82
CA LEU A 155 14.46 22.84 1.49
C LEU A 155 14.27 24.21 0.82
N THR A 156 13.07 24.47 0.31
CA THR A 156 12.74 25.72 -0.37
C THR A 156 11.71 26.51 0.42
N GLY A 157 11.93 27.81 0.61
CA GLY A 157 11.08 28.65 1.44
C GLY A 157 11.64 30.06 1.63
N SER A 158 10.80 30.99 2.07
CA SER A 158 11.09 32.34 2.62
C SER A 158 12.26 33.20 2.10
N GLY A 159 12.80 32.93 0.91
CA GLY A 159 13.87 33.71 0.28
C GLY A 159 15.28 33.12 0.40
N HIS A 160 15.45 31.96 1.05
CA HIS A 160 16.70 31.20 1.08
C HIS A 160 16.45 29.68 1.02
N THR A 161 17.52 28.90 0.91
CA THR A 161 17.43 27.43 0.86
C THR A 161 18.29 26.81 1.93
N HIS A 162 17.88 25.63 2.38
CA HIS A 162 18.75 24.70 3.11
C HIS A 162 18.85 23.40 2.33
N THR A 163 19.72 22.50 2.78
CA THR A 163 19.80 21.12 2.29
C THR A 163 19.62 20.14 3.45
N CYS A 164 19.00 18.99 3.23
CA CYS A 164 19.08 17.87 4.16
C CYS A 164 19.58 16.63 3.41
N SER A 165 20.38 15.81 4.08
CA SER A 165 20.91 14.58 3.52
C SER A 165 20.29 13.39 4.22
N LEU A 166 19.85 12.40 3.44
CA LEU A 166 19.35 11.11 3.89
C LEU A 166 20.33 10.03 3.42
N THR A 167 20.67 9.10 4.32
CA THR A 167 21.41 7.89 3.96
C THR A 167 20.51 6.92 3.19
N ALA A 168 21.10 5.96 2.48
CA ALA A 168 20.34 4.88 1.83
C ALA A 168 19.42 4.14 2.82
N ASP A 169 19.93 3.84 4.02
CA ASP A 169 19.13 3.21 5.09
C ASP A 169 17.94 4.08 5.51
N GLN A 170 18.12 5.39 5.61
CA GLN A 170 17.03 6.33 5.93
C GLN A 170 15.99 6.39 4.82
N VAL A 171 16.42 6.40 3.55
CA VAL A 171 15.51 6.35 2.40
C VAL A 171 14.72 5.03 2.40
N GLY A 172 15.36 3.91 2.70
CA GLY A 172 14.68 2.61 2.86
C GLY A 172 13.69 2.59 4.03
N MET A 173 14.03 3.21 5.17
CA MET A 173 13.11 3.35 6.30
C MET A 173 11.88 4.19 5.93
N ILE A 174 12.06 5.30 5.21
CA ILE A 174 10.95 6.15 4.74
C ILE A 174 10.07 5.39 3.73
N GLY A 175 10.69 4.68 2.77
CA GLY A 175 9.95 3.82 1.83
C GLY A 175 9.15 2.71 2.53
N ALA A 176 9.60 2.25 3.69
CA ALA A 176 8.88 1.29 4.54
C ALA A 176 7.84 1.95 5.48
N GLY A 177 7.53 3.24 5.31
CA GLY A 177 6.56 3.98 6.12
C GLY A 177 7.03 4.27 7.55
N GLN A 178 8.32 4.25 7.82
CA GLN A 178 8.87 4.62 9.12
C GLN A 178 9.19 6.11 9.19
N THR A 179 8.94 6.71 10.36
CA THR A 179 9.34 8.08 10.62
C THR A 179 10.86 8.22 10.68
N VAL A 180 11.40 9.14 9.89
CA VAL A 180 12.81 9.53 9.92
C VAL A 180 12.94 11.02 10.20
N GLU A 181 13.64 11.35 11.28
CA GLU A 181 14.02 12.72 11.61
C GLU A 181 15.47 13.01 11.19
N THR A 182 15.69 14.18 10.63
CA THR A 182 17.01 14.70 10.28
C THR A 182 17.07 16.21 10.52
N ARG A 183 18.26 16.79 10.36
CA ARG A 183 18.47 18.24 10.38
C ARG A 183 18.90 18.74 9.02
N SER A 184 18.46 19.95 8.68
CA SER A 184 18.99 20.66 7.54
C SER A 184 20.41 21.17 7.82
N SER A 185 21.10 21.61 6.77
CA SER A 185 22.31 22.42 6.85
C SER A 185 22.05 23.73 7.60
N VAL A 186 23.11 24.22 8.24
CA VAL A 186 23.16 25.57 8.81
C VAL A 186 23.48 26.54 7.69
N ASP A 187 22.44 26.96 6.98
CA ASP A 187 22.52 28.01 5.96
C ASP A 187 21.85 29.27 6.52
N SER A 188 22.35 30.45 6.14
CA SER A 188 21.78 31.73 6.60
C SER A 188 21.66 31.88 8.13
N GLY A 189 22.53 31.20 8.89
CA GLY A 189 22.67 31.36 10.34
C GLY A 189 21.70 30.55 11.21
N HIS A 190 20.92 29.63 10.65
CA HIS A 190 20.04 28.73 11.41
C HIS A 190 19.84 27.39 10.69
N ASP A 191 19.23 26.42 11.39
CA ASP A 191 18.84 25.10 10.85
C ASP A 191 17.35 24.82 11.07
N HIS A 192 16.88 23.75 10.44
CA HIS A 192 15.54 23.22 10.58
C HIS A 192 15.58 21.74 10.97
N GLY A 193 14.61 21.32 11.78
CA GLY A 193 14.26 19.91 11.93
C GLY A 193 13.39 19.47 10.76
N VAL A 194 13.67 18.30 10.20
CA VAL A 194 12.90 17.72 9.10
C VAL A 194 12.46 16.32 9.49
N ALA A 195 11.18 16.03 9.41
CA ALA A 195 10.62 14.70 9.66
C ALA A 195 9.86 14.19 8.43
N PHE A 196 10.17 12.98 7.97
CA PHE A 196 9.43 12.26 6.93
C PHE A 196 8.61 11.17 7.59
N ASN A 197 7.33 11.03 7.23
CA ASN A 197 6.38 10.09 7.82
C ASN A 197 5.55 9.40 6.74
#